data_AF-A0A7W7PAW8-F1
#
_entry.id   AF-A0A7W7PAW8-F1
#
_cell.length_a   1.000
_cell.length_b   1.000
_cell.length_c   1.000
_cell.angle_alpha   90.00
_cell.angle_beta   90.00
_cell.angle_gamma   90.00
#
_symmetry.space_group_name_H-M   'P 1'
#
loop_
_entity.id
_entity.type
_entity.pdbx_description
1 polymer ?
#
loop_
_entity_poly.entity_id
_entity_poly.type
_entity_poly.pdbx_seq_one_letter_code
_entity_poly.pdbx_strand_id
1 'polypeptide(L)'
;MVLGNVLLLQRVRPDAVYAWFAAMFVDAYDWVMVPNVYAMSQFAAGDAATTKPYISGSRYLRSMSDIDAGPWTAAWDGLYWSFVDDHLELFRANRRTAMIVAQWERMDPDRRRAHGEAAAPWLPAGTGTEA
;
A
#
# COMPACT_ATOMS: atom_id res chain seq x y z
N MET A 1 7.79 2.07 5.63
CA MET A 1 6.49 2.77 5.69
C MET A 1 6.35 3.96 4.74
N VAL A 2 7.43 4.53 4.20
CA VAL A 2 7.33 5.54 3.12
C VAL A 2 7.42 4.86 1.75
N LEU A 3 8.64 4.57 1.26
CA LEU A 3 8.88 4.03 -0.08
C LEU A 3 8.19 2.68 -0.30
N GLY A 4 8.43 1.70 0.56
CA GLY A 4 7.83 0.38 0.42
C GLY A 4 6.29 0.40 0.43
N ASN A 5 5.69 1.29 1.22
CA ASN A 5 4.25 1.47 1.29
C ASN A 5 3.72 2.11 0.00
N VAL A 6 4.31 3.21 -0.47
CA VAL A 6 3.83 3.90 -1.68
C VAL A 6 4.01 3.05 -2.95
N LEU A 7 5.06 2.23 -3.03
CA LEU A 7 5.28 1.32 -4.14
C LEU A 7 4.23 0.19 -4.15
N LEU A 8 3.92 -0.38 -2.97
CA LEU A 8 2.84 -1.35 -2.82
C LEU A 8 1.48 -0.73 -3.18
N LEU A 9 1.20 0.46 -2.64
CA LEU A 9 -0.04 1.19 -2.93
C LEU A 9 -0.15 1.62 -4.40
N GLN A 10 0.94 1.72 -5.16
CA GLN A 10 0.87 1.97 -6.61
C GLN A 10 0.81 0.67 -7.44
N ARG A 11 0.71 -0.50 -6.80
CA ARG A 11 0.77 -1.82 -7.44
C ARG A 11 2.04 -2.02 -8.28
N VAL A 12 3.17 -1.49 -7.81
CA VAL A 12 4.46 -1.74 -8.47
C VAL A 12 4.83 -3.20 -8.30
N ARG A 13 5.23 -3.85 -9.40
CA ARG A 13 5.65 -5.27 -9.38
C ARG A 13 6.76 -5.49 -8.33
N PRO A 14 6.65 -6.51 -7.46
CA PRO A 14 7.65 -6.78 -6.42
C PRO A 14 9.08 -6.92 -6.95
N ASP A 15 9.28 -7.52 -8.13
CA ASP A 15 10.61 -7.63 -8.76
C ASP A 15 11.23 -6.26 -9.07
N ALA A 16 10.41 -5.30 -9.51
CA ALA A 16 10.86 -3.94 -9.80
C ALA A 16 11.20 -3.19 -8.50
N VAL A 17 10.40 -3.41 -7.45
CA VAL A 17 10.70 -2.88 -6.11
C VAL A 17 12.03 -3.46 -5.61
N TYR A 18 12.22 -4.77 -5.74
CA TYR A 18 13.45 -5.45 -5.35
C TYR A 18 14.66 -4.87 -6.08
N ALA A 19 14.61 -4.80 -7.41
CA ALA A 19 15.68 -4.27 -8.23
C ALA A 19 16.04 -2.83 -7.85
N TRP A 20 15.03 -2.00 -7.57
CA TRP A 20 15.25 -0.61 -7.14
C TRP A 20 15.95 -0.54 -5.78
N PHE A 21 15.47 -1.27 -4.77
CA PHE A 21 16.13 -1.27 -3.46
C PHE A 21 17.54 -1.88 -3.52
N ALA A 22 17.73 -2.95 -4.29
CA ALA A 22 19.04 -3.57 -4.52
C ALA A 22 20.06 -2.60 -5.13
N ALA A 23 19.60 -1.69 -6.00
CA ALA A 23 20.47 -0.70 -6.64
C ALA A 23 20.76 0.54 -5.77
N MET A 24 19.85 0.88 -4.84
CA MET A 24 19.87 2.18 -4.15
C MET A 24 20.50 2.15 -2.75
N PHE A 25 20.67 0.97 -2.15
CA PHE A 25 21.21 0.83 -0.79
C PHE A 25 22.51 0.03 -0.77
N VAL A 26 23.48 0.50 0.01
CA VAL A 26 24.84 -0.08 0.09
C VAL A 26 24.87 -1.45 0.79
N ASP A 27 23.86 -1.75 1.59
CA ASP A 27 23.70 -3.00 2.36
C ASP A 27 22.66 -3.95 1.72
N ALA A 28 22.30 -3.72 0.46
CA ALA A 28 21.24 -4.44 -0.22
C ALA A 28 21.71 -5.78 -0.82
N TYR A 29 22.03 -6.73 0.06
CA TYR A 29 22.35 -8.10 -0.33
C TYR A 29 21.08 -8.96 -0.42
N ASP A 30 21.04 -9.91 -1.35
CA ASP A 30 19.87 -10.77 -1.62
C ASP A 30 19.27 -11.39 -0.36
N TRP A 31 20.11 -11.94 0.52
CA TRP A 31 19.66 -12.61 1.75
C TRP A 31 18.92 -11.67 2.72
N VAL A 32 19.18 -10.36 2.66
CA VAL A 32 18.46 -9.32 3.40
C VAL A 32 17.26 -8.83 2.60
N MET A 33 17.46 -8.56 1.31
CA MET A 33 16.51 -7.86 0.47
C MET A 33 15.29 -8.70 0.11
N VAL A 34 15.48 -9.99 -0.15
CA VAL A 34 14.38 -10.89 -0.52
C VAL A 34 13.29 -10.94 0.56
N PRO A 35 13.58 -11.26 1.84
CA PRO A 35 12.53 -11.27 2.86
C PRO A 35 11.97 -9.87 3.15
N ASN A 36 12.80 -8.82 3.14
CA ASN A 36 12.32 -7.46 3.42
C ASN A 36 11.37 -6.93 2.34
N VAL A 37 11.68 -7.15 1.06
CA VAL A 37 10.87 -6.65 -0.05
C VAL A 37 9.66 -7.54 -0.29
N TYR A 38 9.86 -8.83 -0.57
CA TYR A 38 8.77 -9.69 -1.03
C TYR A 38 7.80 -10.04 0.10
N ALA A 39 8.28 -10.36 1.30
CA ALA A 39 7.40 -10.70 2.40
C ALA A 39 6.89 -9.48 3.14
N MET A 40 7.78 -8.67 3.70
CA MET A 40 7.35 -7.58 4.59
C MET A 40 6.80 -6.37 3.84
N SER A 41 7.50 -5.87 2.83
CA SER A 41 7.12 -4.61 2.20
C SER A 41 6.00 -4.74 1.18
N GLN A 42 6.03 -5.78 0.34
CA GLN A 42 5.13 -5.93 -0.81
C GLN A 42 4.05 -7.00 -0.60
N PHE A 43 4.09 -7.74 0.52
CA PHE A 43 3.12 -8.80 0.85
C PHE A 43 2.99 -9.88 -0.25
N ALA A 44 3.99 -10.05 -1.10
CA ALA A 44 4.00 -11.01 -2.21
C ALA A 44 4.08 -12.47 -1.73
N ALA A 45 4.62 -12.70 -0.54
CA ALA A 45 4.62 -14.02 0.11
C ALA A 45 3.33 -14.33 0.89
N GLY A 46 2.33 -13.43 0.85
CA GLY A 46 1.05 -13.60 1.52
C GLY A 46 1.17 -13.77 3.04
N ASP A 47 0.22 -14.52 3.59
CA ASP A 47 0.10 -14.79 5.03
C ASP A 47 1.17 -15.75 5.58
N ALA A 48 1.88 -16.47 4.70
CA ALA A 48 2.96 -17.39 5.07
C ALA A 48 4.14 -16.67 5.77
N ALA A 49 4.37 -15.39 5.44
CA ALA A 49 5.48 -14.62 5.99
C ALA A 49 5.05 -13.43 6.86
N THR A 50 3.89 -12.82 6.62
CA THR A 50 3.38 -11.74 7.47
C THR A 50 1.88 -11.82 7.68
N THR A 51 1.42 -11.49 8.89
CA THR A 51 -0.01 -11.62 9.23
C THR A 51 -0.90 -10.52 8.65
N LYS A 52 -0.34 -9.44 8.07
CA LYS A 52 -1.09 -8.36 7.39
C LYS A 52 -0.13 -7.55 6.50
N PRO A 53 -0.62 -6.94 5.41
CA PRO A 53 0.19 -6.01 4.62
C PRO A 53 0.51 -4.74 5.42
N TYR A 54 1.76 -4.26 5.30
CA TYR A 54 2.23 -3.03 5.95
C TYR A 54 1.84 -1.78 5.15
N ILE A 55 0.53 -1.54 5.04
CA ILE A 55 -0.02 -0.34 4.39
C ILE A 55 -0.44 0.72 5.41
N SER A 56 -0.35 1.99 5.01
CA SER A 56 -0.85 3.10 5.83
C SER A 56 -1.25 4.31 5.01
N GLY A 57 -2.32 4.98 5.43
CA GLY A 57 -2.70 6.31 4.95
C GLY A 57 -1.79 7.44 5.45
N SER A 58 -2.07 8.66 5.00
CA SER A 58 -1.31 9.88 5.27
C SER A 58 -1.18 10.20 6.75
N ARG A 59 -2.21 9.86 7.55
CA ARG A 59 -2.23 10.06 9.01
C ARG A 59 -1.05 9.39 9.71
N TYR A 60 -0.65 8.18 9.28
CA TYR A 60 0.47 7.48 9.89
C TYR A 60 1.77 8.24 9.69
N LEU A 61 2.04 8.68 8.46
CA LEU A 61 3.25 9.44 8.14
C LEU A 61 3.31 10.74 8.96
N ARG A 62 2.21 11.48 9.01
CA ARG A 62 2.14 12.72 9.81
C ARG A 62 2.29 12.50 11.31
N SER A 63 1.94 11.33 11.82
CA SER A 63 2.10 11.01 13.25
C SER A 63 3.50 10.51 13.61
N MET A 64 4.25 10.02 12.63
CA MET A 64 5.56 9.39 12.81
C MET A 64 6.71 10.19 12.19
N SER A 65 6.43 11.39 11.68
CA SER A 65 7.40 12.29 11.05
C SER A 65 6.98 13.74 11.19
N ASP A 66 7.91 14.66 10.94
CA ASP A 66 7.68 16.11 10.97
C ASP A 66 7.16 16.66 9.62
N ILE A 67 6.45 15.83 8.85
CA ILE A 67 5.90 16.23 7.54
C ILE A 67 4.51 16.84 7.74
N ASP A 68 4.38 18.11 7.36
CA ASP A 68 3.11 18.82 7.41
C ASP A 68 2.06 18.26 6.43
N ALA A 69 0.79 18.50 6.76
CA ALA A 69 -0.30 18.22 5.83
C ALA A 69 -0.16 19.07 4.56
N GLY A 70 -0.52 18.51 3.42
CA GLY A 70 -0.48 19.21 2.15
C GLY A 70 -1.25 18.45 1.07
N PRO A 71 -1.22 18.92 -0.19
CA PRO A 71 -1.97 18.30 -1.29
C PRO A 71 -1.68 16.80 -1.49
N TRP A 72 -0.47 16.36 -1.11
CA TRP A 72 -0.05 14.96 -1.17
C TRP A 72 -0.93 14.02 -0.31
N THR A 73 -1.55 14.51 0.77
CA THR A 73 -2.32 13.65 1.68
C THR A 73 -3.54 13.06 0.98
N ALA A 74 -4.18 13.82 0.09
CA ALA A 74 -5.33 13.35 -0.69
C ALA A 74 -4.94 12.22 -1.64
N ALA A 75 -3.82 12.37 -2.36
CA ALA A 75 -3.28 11.32 -3.22
C ALA A 75 -2.90 10.06 -2.43
N TRP A 76 -2.24 10.24 -1.29
CA TRP A 76 -1.81 9.12 -0.44
C TRP A 76 -2.98 8.35 0.17
N ASP A 77 -3.99 9.07 0.68
CA ASP A 77 -5.20 8.46 1.22
C ASP A 77 -6.06 7.85 0.11
N GLY A 78 -6.08 8.46 -1.08
CA GLY A 78 -6.68 7.87 -2.27
C GLY A 78 -6.06 6.51 -2.59
N LEU A 79 -4.73 6.48 -2.75
CA LEU A 79 -3.98 5.25 -3.00
C LEU A 79 -4.24 4.17 -1.94
N TYR A 80 -4.26 4.55 -0.66
CA TYR A 80 -4.55 3.65 0.46
C TYR A 80 -5.95 3.04 0.36
N TRP A 81 -6.99 3.87 0.19
CA TRP A 81 -8.36 3.37 0.15
C TRP A 81 -8.67 2.59 -1.12
N SER A 82 -8.12 3.00 -2.28
CA SER A 82 -8.20 2.19 -3.50
C SER A 82 -7.52 0.84 -3.31
N PHE A 83 -6.39 0.75 -2.60
CA PHE A 83 -5.75 -0.55 -2.29
C PHE A 83 -6.63 -1.43 -1.41
N VAL A 84 -7.30 -0.85 -0.42
CA VAL A 84 -8.25 -1.56 0.44
C VAL A 84 -9.43 -2.10 -0.38
N ASP A 85 -9.96 -1.30 -1.31
CA ASP A 85 -11.07 -1.70 -2.17
C ASP A 85 -10.71 -2.88 -3.08
N ASP A 86 -9.56 -2.79 -3.78
CA ASP A 86 -9.06 -3.85 -4.66
C ASP A 86 -8.87 -5.19 -3.94
N HIS A 87 -8.56 -5.16 -2.64
CA HIS A 87 -8.22 -6.34 -1.84
C HIS A 87 -9.20 -6.56 -0.68
N LEU A 88 -10.46 -6.12 -0.82
CA LEU A 88 -11.42 -6.11 0.27
C LEU A 88 -11.62 -7.49 0.91
N GLU A 89 -11.66 -8.56 0.10
CA GLU A 89 -11.82 -9.92 0.61
C GLU A 89 -10.64 -10.40 1.45
N LEU A 90 -9.41 -10.05 1.04
CA LEU A 90 -8.19 -10.33 1.80
C LEU A 90 -8.24 -9.63 3.17
N PHE A 91 -8.68 -8.38 3.21
CA PHE A 91 -8.84 -7.63 4.45
C PHE A 91 -10.00 -8.14 5.31
N ARG A 92 -11.07 -8.66 4.70
CA ARG A 92 -12.24 -9.23 5.39
C ARG A 92 -11.90 -10.57 6.04
N ALA A 93 -11.06 -11.39 5.43
CA ALA A 93 -10.61 -12.66 5.98
C ALA A 93 -9.75 -12.51 7.25
N ASN A 94 -9.16 -11.33 7.47
CA ASN A 94 -8.24 -11.09 8.58
C ASN A 94 -8.86 -10.25 9.70
N ARG A 95 -8.97 -10.84 10.89
CA ARG A 95 -9.54 -10.18 12.09
C ARG A 95 -8.84 -8.88 12.46
N ARG A 96 -7.53 -8.73 12.19
CA ARG A 96 -6.77 -7.51 12.50
C ARG A 96 -7.11 -6.34 11.59
N THR A 97 -7.70 -6.61 10.43
CA THR A 97 -8.06 -5.60 9.42
C THR A 97 -9.56 -5.42 9.26
N ALA A 98 -10.38 -6.16 10.01
CA ALA A 98 -11.83 -6.02 10.04
C ALA A 98 -12.32 -4.58 10.25
N MET A 99 -11.61 -3.79 11.09
CA MET A 99 -11.94 -2.37 11.30
C MET A 99 -11.73 -1.51 10.06
N ILE A 100 -10.75 -1.83 9.21
CA ILE A 100 -10.48 -1.12 7.95
C ILE A 100 -11.65 -1.38 6.98
N VAL A 101 -12.08 -2.63 6.86
CA VAL A 101 -13.25 -3.03 6.05
C VAL A 101 -14.50 -2.31 6.52
N ALA A 102 -14.79 -2.31 7.83
CA ALA A 102 -15.95 -1.63 8.38
C ALA A 102 -15.89 -0.09 8.22
N GLN A 103 -14.70 0.50 8.14
CA GLN A 103 -14.55 1.92 7.82
C GLN A 103 -14.82 2.19 6.35
N TRP A 104 -14.32 1.33 5.46
CA TRP A 104 -14.59 1.41 4.02
C TRP A 104 -16.09 1.28 3.74
N GLU A 105 -16.75 0.24 4.25
CA GLU A 105 -18.16 -0.05 3.99
C GLU A 105 -19.12 1.04 4.51
N ARG A 106 -18.74 1.77 5.56
CA ARG A 106 -19.50 2.92 6.09
C ARG A 106 -19.13 4.25 5.45
N MET A 107 -18.07 4.30 4.65
CA MET A 107 -17.63 5.53 4.01
C MET A 107 -18.66 5.98 2.97
N ASP A 108 -18.97 7.27 2.98
CA ASP A 108 -19.87 7.90 2.02
C ASP A 108 -19.44 7.63 0.56
N PRO A 109 -20.36 7.29 -0.36
CA PRO A 109 -20.01 6.99 -1.75
C PRO A 109 -19.30 8.12 -2.49
N ASP A 110 -19.65 9.39 -2.25
CA ASP A 110 -18.97 10.53 -2.87
C ASP A 110 -17.53 10.63 -2.38
N ARG A 111 -17.29 10.32 -1.10
CA ARG A 111 -15.95 10.28 -0.54
C ARG A 111 -15.11 9.14 -1.12
N ARG A 112 -15.70 7.96 -1.37
CA ARG A 112 -15.00 6.86 -2.05
C ARG A 112 -14.62 7.25 -3.48
N ARG A 113 -15.54 7.89 -4.21
CA ARG A 113 -15.25 8.42 -5.55
C ARG A 113 -14.10 9.41 -5.52
N ALA A 114 -14.11 10.36 -4.59
CA ALA A 114 -13.03 11.34 -4.44
C ALA A 114 -11.67 10.68 -4.14
N HIS A 115 -11.63 9.61 -3.33
CA HIS A 115 -10.42 8.83 -3.11
C HIS A 115 -9.93 8.15 -4.41
N GLY A 116 -10.84 7.56 -5.19
CA GLY A 116 -10.51 6.97 -6.49
C GLY A 116 -9.97 7.99 -7.50
N GLU A 117 -10.60 9.17 -7.60
CA GLU A 117 -10.15 10.28 -8.45
C GLU A 117 -8.76 10.79 -8.05
N ALA A 118 -8.50 10.90 -6.74
CA ALA A 118 -7.18 11.31 -6.23
C ALA A 118 -6.09 10.26 -6.46
N ALA A 119 -6.44 8.97 -6.48
CA ALA A 119 -5.52 7.86 -6.72
C ALA A 119 -5.19 7.68 -8.20
N ALA A 120 -6.15 7.91 -9.10
CA ALA A 120 -6.06 7.58 -10.52
C ALA A 120 -4.78 8.06 -11.23
N PRO A 121 -4.25 9.28 -11.00
CA PRO A 121 -3.02 9.73 -11.66
C PRO A 121 -1.75 8.95 -11.27
N TRP A 122 -1.81 8.20 -10.16
CA TRP A 122 -0.68 7.50 -9.56
C TRP A 122 -0.76 5.98 -9.77
N LEU A 123 -1.88 5.50 -10.32
CA LEU A 123 -2.06 4.09 -10.61
C LEU A 123 -1.61 3.79 -12.05
N PRO A 124 -1.08 2.59 -12.31
CA PRO A 124 -0.75 2.17 -13.66
C PRO A 124 -1.99 2.27 -14.55
N ALA A 125 -1.83 2.79 -15.76
CA ALA A 125 -2.93 2.94 -16.69
C ALA A 125 -3.46 1.55 -17.06
N GLY A 126 -4.63 1.17 -16.53
CA GLY A 126 -5.37 -0.04 -16.89
C GLY A 126 -4.53 -1.32 -16.89
N THR A 127 -4.31 -1.90 -15.71
CA THR A 127 -4.27 -3.38 -15.60
C THR A 127 -5.50 -3.77 -14.81
N GLY A 128 -6.57 -4.10 -15.53
CA GLY A 128 -7.59 -4.94 -14.95
C GLY A 128 -6.91 -6.21 -14.45
N THR A 129 -7.09 -6.52 -13.18
CA THR A 129 -7.08 -7.88 -12.63
C THR A 129 -6.14 -8.86 -13.34
N GLU A 130 -4.85 -8.85 -13.00
CA GLU A 130 -4.07 -10.08 -13.10
C GLU A 130 -3.67 -10.48 -11.67
N ALA A 131 -4.21 -11.63 -11.30
CA ALA A 131 -4.14 -12.29 -10.00
C ALA A 131 -2.81 -12.99 -9.76
#